data_AF-A0A963Q512-F1
#
_entry.id   AF-A0A963Q512-F1
#
_cell.length_a   1.000
_cell.length_b   1.000
_cell.length_c   1.000
_cell.angle_alpha   90.00
_cell.angle_beta   90.00
_cell.angle_gamma   90.00
#
_symmetry.space_group_name_H-M   'P 1'
#
loop_
_entity.id
_entity.type
_entity.pdbx_description
1 polymer ?
#
loop_
_entity_poly.entity_id
_entity_poly.type
_entity_poly.pdbx_seq_one_letter_code
_entity_poly.pdbx_strand_id
1 'polypeptide(L)' 'MTVLNLRADAEQAMDVMAGGGIAILPNDVGYSLIAAHRPALRRIFETKKRAPSKLNAMLGDDALHRELHVVSARGRA' A
#
# COMPACT_ATOMS: atom_id res chain seq x y z
N MET A 1 6.98 23.53 -12.40
CA MET A 1 7.45 23.05 -11.09
C MET A 1 7.07 21.59 -10.97
N THR A 2 8.01 20.67 -10.98
CA THR A 2 7.74 19.31 -10.49
C THR A 2 7.75 19.36 -8.98
N VAL A 3 6.56 19.25 -8.39
CA VAL A 3 6.33 19.33 -6.93
C VAL A 3 6.90 18.11 -6.20
N LEU A 4 7.17 17.01 -6.92
CA LEU A 4 7.60 15.74 -6.35
C LEU A 4 9.09 15.49 -6.60
N ASN A 5 9.79 15.07 -5.55
CA ASN A 5 11.11 14.45 -5.62
C ASN A 5 10.90 12.95 -5.42
N LEU A 6 10.64 12.23 -6.51
CA LEU A 6 10.18 10.84 -6.47
C LEU A 6 11.02 9.93 -5.57
N ARG A 7 12.36 10.08 -5.59
CA ARG A 7 13.26 9.27 -4.76
C ARG A 7 13.12 9.62 -3.28
N ALA A 8 13.30 10.90 -2.95
CA ALA A 8 13.28 11.34 -1.56
C ALA A 8 11.89 11.14 -0.92
N ASP A 9 10.83 11.41 -1.69
CA ASP A 9 9.44 11.21 -1.25
C ASP A 9 9.14 9.73 -1.01
N ALA A 10 9.64 8.84 -1.87
CA ALA A 10 9.50 7.40 -1.68
C ALA A 10 10.28 6.91 -0.45
N GLU A 11 11.52 7.36 -0.28
CA GLU A 11 12.35 7.02 0.90
C GLU A 11 11.66 7.48 2.20
N GLN A 12 11.17 8.72 2.25
CA GLN A 12 10.42 9.23 3.39
C GLN A 12 9.13 8.44 3.66
N ALA A 13 8.38 8.09 2.62
CA ALA A 13 7.18 7.26 2.77
C ALA A 13 7.51 5.88 3.35
N MET A 14 8.59 5.26 2.87
CA MET A 14 9.06 3.97 3.36
C MET A 14 9.47 4.05 4.84
N ASP A 15 10.20 5.08 5.24
CA ASP A 15 10.60 5.30 6.63
C ASP A 15 9.38 5.48 7.54
N VAL A 16 8.39 6.28 7.13
CA VAL A 16 7.14 6.46 7.86
C VAL A 16 6.41 5.13 8.04
N MET A 17 6.26 4.35 6.97
CA MET A 17 5.57 3.06 7.03
C MET A 17 6.34 2.05 7.88
N ALA A 18 7.67 1.98 7.75
CA ALA A 18 8.53 1.10 8.54
C ALA A 18 8.47 1.43 10.03
N GLY A 19 8.40 2.72 10.39
CA GLY A 19 8.23 3.21 11.75
C GLY A 19 6.83 3.03 12.36
N GLY A 20 5.88 2.39 11.65
CA GLY A 20 4.51 2.18 12.15
C GLY A 20 3.52 3.29 11.82
N GLY A 21 3.90 4.22 10.95
CA GLY A 21 3.07 5.32 10.47
C GLY A 21 2.16 4.94 9.28
N ILE A 22 1.47 5.96 8.77
CA ILE A 22 0.60 5.88 7.59
C ILE A 22 1.07 6.95 6.60
N ALA A 23 1.36 6.55 5.36
CA ALA A 23 1.71 7.47 4.28
C ALA A 23 0.47 7.77 3.40
N ILE A 24 0.35 9.02 2.93
CA ILE A 24 -0.62 9.44 1.91
C ILE A 24 0.14 9.58 0.60
N LEU A 25 -0.09 8.67 -0.35
CA LEU A 25 0.66 8.63 -1.61
C LEU A 25 -0.22 9.06 -2.79
N PRO A 26 0.32 9.84 -3.75
CA PRO A 26 -0.38 10.14 -4.99
C PRO A 26 -0.37 8.94 -5.94
N ASN A 27 -1.47 8.77 -6.66
CA ASN A 27 -1.71 7.76 -7.68
C ASN A 27 -2.39 8.45 -8.89
N ASP A 28 -2.38 7.82 -10.06
CA ASP A 28 -3.02 8.38 -11.27
C ASP A 28 -4.53 8.67 -11.11
N VAL A 29 -5.18 8.00 -10.15
CA VAL A 29 -6.62 8.14 -9.88
C VAL A 29 -6.94 8.87 -8.57
N GLY A 30 -5.94 9.37 -7.84
CA GLY A 30 -6.17 10.06 -6.56
C GLY A 30 -5.08 9.79 -5.53
N TYR A 31 -5.49 9.52 -4.28
CA TYR A 31 -4.55 9.28 -3.18
C TYR A 31 -4.87 8.01 -2.40
N SER A 32 -3.83 7.35 -1.91
CA SER A 32 -3.92 6.13 -1.09
C SER A 32 -3.38 6.34 0.32
N LEU A 33 -4.02 5.72 1.30
CA LEU A 33 -3.44 5.52 2.64
C LEU A 33 -2.73 4.19 2.67
N ILE A 34 -1.42 4.18 2.94
CA ILE A 34 -0.60 2.96 2.96
C ILE A 34 0.12 2.83 4.31
N ALA A 35 0.15 1.62 4.85
CA ALA A 35 0.84 1.28 6.09
C ALA A 35 1.34 -0.18 6.06
N ALA A 36 2.43 -0.45 6.79
CA ALA A 36 3.04 -1.78 6.88
C ALA A 36 2.69 -2.55 8.17
N HIS A 37 2.09 -1.88 9.16
CA HIS A 37 1.86 -2.47 10.49
C HIS A 37 0.37 -2.58 10.84
N ARG A 38 0.00 -3.65 11.54
CA ARG A 38 -1.39 -3.94 11.93
C ARG A 38 -2.10 -2.79 12.67
N PRO A 39 -1.48 -2.08 13.64
CA PRO A 39 -2.15 -0.96 14.31
C PRO A 39 -2.47 0.20 13.36
N ALA A 40 -1.56 0.52 12.44
CA ALA A 40 -1.74 1.57 11.44
C ALA A 40 -2.80 1.18 10.40
N LEU A 41 -2.78 -0.07 9.91
CA LEU A 41 -3.82 -0.60 9.04
C LEU A 41 -5.20 -0.55 9.70
N ARG A 42 -5.32 -0.93 10.98
CA ARG A 42 -6.58 -0.83 11.72
C ARG A 42 -7.08 0.61 11.79
N ARG A 43 -6.19 1.56 12.09
CA ARG A 43 -6.51 3.00 12.08
C ARG A 43 -7.03 3.46 10.72
N ILE A 44 -6.43 3.02 9.61
CA ILE A 44 -6.93 3.33 8.25
C ILE A 44 -8.38 2.83 8.08
N PHE A 45 -8.67 1.59 8.48
CA PHE A 45 -10.02 1.02 8.37
C PHE A 45 -11.05 1.81 9.18
N GLU A 46 -10.72 2.15 10.43
CA GLU A 46 -11.57 2.93 11.34
C GLU A 46 -11.82 4.35 10.80
N THR A 47 -10.75 5.07 10.43
CA THR A 47 -10.85 6.45 9.92
C THR A 47 -11.65 6.53 8.62
N LYS A 48 -11.50 5.56 7.72
CA LYS A 48 -12.28 5.49 6.47
C LYS A 48 -13.69 4.94 6.65
N LYS A 49 -14.06 4.51 7.86
CA LYS A 49 -15.32 3.81 8.16
C LYS A 49 -15.56 2.64 7.20
N ARG A 50 -14.49 1.85 6.95
CA ARG A 50 -14.50 0.79 5.95
C ARG A 50 -15.40 -0.35 6.41
N ALA A 51 -16.29 -0.82 5.52
CA ALA A 51 -17.17 -1.95 5.84
C ALA A 51 -16.34 -3.23 6.12
N PRO A 52 -16.76 -4.09 7.06
CA PRO A 52 -16.00 -5.29 7.44
C PRO A 52 -15.73 -6.26 6.28
N SER A 53 -16.60 -6.29 5.28
CA SER A 53 -16.45 -7.12 4.08
C SER A 53 -15.42 -6.59 3.07
N LYS A 54 -14.94 -5.36 3.22
CA LYS A 54 -14.00 -4.73 2.28
C LYS A 54 -12.56 -5.07 2.66
N LEU A 55 -12.01 -6.08 2.00
CA LEU A 55 -10.62 -6.54 2.17
C LEU A 55 -9.59 -5.44 1.85
N ASN A 56 -8.40 -5.58 2.44
CA ASN A 56 -7.25 -4.71 2.14
C ASN A 56 -6.55 -5.18 0.86
N ALA A 57 -6.07 -4.23 0.05
CA ALA A 57 -5.15 -4.53 -1.04
C ALA A 57 -3.69 -4.43 -0.54
N MET A 58 -2.81 -5.26 -1.07
CA MET A 58 -1.39 -5.23 -0.78
C MET A 58 -0.63 -4.86 -2.05
N LEU A 59 0.30 -3.92 -1.93
CA LEU A 59 1.26 -3.63 -2.99
C LEU A 59 2.36 -4.70 -2.96
N GLY A 60 2.75 -5.18 -4.12
CA GLY A 60 3.81 -6.16 -4.29
C GLY A 60 4.33 -6.17 -5.71
N ASP A 61 5.33 -6.99 -5.95
CA ASP A 61 5.93 -7.24 -7.26
C ASP A 61 5.63 -8.66 -7.75
N ASP A 62 6.16 -9.00 -8.94
CA ASP A 62 5.96 -10.32 -9.54
C ASP A 62 6.58 -11.45 -8.70
N ALA A 63 7.62 -11.16 -7.91
CA ALA A 63 8.22 -12.14 -7.02
C ALA A 63 7.27 -12.49 -5.87
N LEU A 64 6.74 -11.47 -5.18
CA LEU A 64 5.71 -11.63 -4.16
C LEU A 64 4.44 -12.28 -4.72
N HIS A 65 4.04 -11.93 -5.94
CA HIS A 65 2.90 -12.56 -6.59
C HIS A 65 3.09 -14.08 -6.70
N ARG A 66 4.27 -14.52 -7.18
CA ARG A 66 4.61 -15.94 -7.34
C ARG A 66 4.76 -16.68 -6.02
N GLU A 67 5.24 -15.99 -4.98
CA GLU A 67 5.39 -16.55 -3.64
C GLU A 67 4.04 -16.77 -2.95
N LEU A 68 3.12 -15.81 -3.07
CA LEU A 68 1.91 -15.77 -2.24
C LEU A 68 0.65 -16.29 -2.91
N HIS A 69 0.51 -16.13 -4.23
CA HIS A 69 -0.75 -16.42 -4.91
C HIS A 69 -0.78 -17.83 -5.51
N VAL A 70 -1.88 -18.56 -5.25
CA VAL A 70 -2.22 -19.79 -5.97
C VAL A 70 -3.12 -19.43 -7.15
N VAL A 71 -2.57 -19.52 -8.37
CA VAL A 71 -3.24 -19.09 -9.60
C VAL A 71 -3.19 -20.16 -10.69
N SER A 72 -4.08 -20.04 -11.69
CA SER A 72 -4.05 -20.87 -12.90
C SER A 72 -2.85 -20.50 -13.78
N ALA A 73 -2.62 -21.27 -14.86
CA ALA A 73 -1.56 -20.97 -15.82
C ALA A 73 -1.65 -19.54 -16.40
N ARG A 74 -2.88 -19.06 -16.67
CA ARG A 74 -3.11 -17.68 -17.14
C ARG A 74 -2.69 -16.63 -16.11
N GLY A 75 -2.84 -16.91 -14.83
CA GLY A 75 -2.49 -15.95 -13.77
C GLY A 75 -1.00 -15.88 -13.47
N ARG A 76 -0.18 -16.80 -14.01
CA ARG A 76 1.30 -16.81 -13.85
C ARG A 76 2.04 -16.10 -14.98
N ALA A 77 1.40 -15.93 -16.13
CA ALA A 77 1.94 -15.29 -17.33
C ALA A 77 1.82 -13.78 -17.22
#